data_AF-A0A2M9PC81-F1
#
_entry.id   AF-A0A2M9PC81-F1
#
_cell.length_a   1.000
_cell.length_b   1.000
_cell.length_c   1.000
_cell.angle_alpha   90.00
_cell.angle_beta   90.00
_cell.angle_gamma   90.00
#
_symmetry.space_group_name_H-M   'P 1'
#
loop_
_entity.id
_entity.type
_entity.pdbx_description
1 polymer ?
#
loop_
_entity_poly.entity_id
_entity_poly.type
_entity_poly.pdbx_seq_one_letter_code
_entity_poly.pdbx_strand_id
1 'polypeptide(L)'
;MQVTETLNDGLKRGYSITVPASELEAKVAEKLDEARKDFQMKGFRKGKAPAALMKKMFGKSVLGEAMQESIDAAMKAHFDETGDRPALQPEVKVTNPDWKEGEDVEV
;
A
#
# COMPACT_ATOMS: atom_id res chain seq x y z
N MET A 1 6.51 -3.34 8.96
CA MET A 1 6.06 -4.51 8.13
C MET A 1 6.63 -5.82 8.67
N GLN A 2 5.90 -6.93 8.53
CA GLN A 2 6.38 -8.28 8.87
C GLN A 2 6.22 -9.20 7.66
N VAL A 3 7.25 -9.99 7.33
CA VAL A 3 7.23 -10.99 6.25
C VAL A 3 7.48 -12.36 6.87
N THR A 4 6.59 -13.32 6.60
CA THR A 4 6.70 -14.69 7.08
C THR A 4 6.68 -15.66 5.91
N GLU A 5 7.62 -16.60 5.84
CA GLU A 5 7.62 -17.65 4.81
C GLU A 5 6.62 -18.75 5.21
N THR A 6 5.59 -18.95 4.38
CA THR A 6 4.49 -19.89 4.65
C THR A 6 4.59 -21.19 3.87
N LEU A 7 5.23 -21.17 2.71
CA LEU A 7 5.40 -22.35 1.85
C LEU A 7 6.82 -22.43 1.32
N ASN A 8 7.42 -23.61 1.46
CA ASN A 8 8.71 -23.95 0.88
C ASN A 8 8.63 -25.38 0.31
N ASP A 9 8.09 -25.48 -0.91
CA ASP A 9 7.93 -26.75 -1.62
C ASP A 9 8.59 -26.68 -3.00
N GLY A 10 9.76 -27.28 -3.12
CA GLY A 10 10.59 -27.22 -4.32
C GLY A 10 11.04 -25.80 -4.66
N LEU A 11 10.59 -25.30 -5.82
CA LEU A 11 10.85 -23.92 -6.27
C LEU A 11 9.73 -22.94 -5.87
N LYS A 12 8.66 -23.44 -5.23
CA LYS A 12 7.56 -22.58 -4.79
C LYS A 12 7.87 -22.01 -3.42
N ARG A 13 7.87 -20.69 -3.35
CA ARG A 13 7.96 -19.92 -2.10
C ARG A 13 6.66 -19.16 -1.90
N GLY A 14 6.09 -19.28 -0.70
CA GLY A 14 4.94 -18.50 -0.27
C GLY A 14 5.37 -17.58 0.86
N TYR A 15 4.99 -16.32 0.79
CA TYR A 15 5.25 -15.33 1.83
C TYR A 15 3.93 -14.73 2.25
N SER A 16 3.74 -14.53 3.55
CA SER A 16 2.67 -13.71 4.10
C SER A 16 3.27 -12.41 4.61
N ILE A 17 2.73 -11.29 4.14
CA ILE A 17 3.17 -9.93 4.44
C ILE A 17 2.06 -9.25 5.23
N THR A 18 2.39 -8.80 6.44
CA THR A 18 1.52 -7.93 7.25
C THR A 18 1.98 -6.49 7.10
N VAL A 19 1.12 -5.65 6.53
CA VAL A 19 1.32 -4.20 6.41
C VAL A 19 0.52 -3.51 7.52
N PRO A 20 1.18 -2.83 8.48
CA PRO A 20 0.50 -2.14 9.56
C PRO A 20 -0.36 -0.98 9.05
N ALA A 21 -1.53 -0.78 9.66
CA ALA A 21 -2.43 0.31 9.32
C ALA A 21 -1.77 1.70 9.48
N SER A 22 -0.90 1.87 10.47
CA SER A 22 -0.21 3.13 10.74
C SER A 22 0.76 3.55 9.63
N GLU A 23 1.46 2.59 9.02
CA GLU A 23 2.35 2.86 7.88
C GLU A 23 1.54 3.19 6.62
N LEU A 24 0.40 2.51 6.43
CA LEU A 24 -0.50 2.76 5.32
C LEU A 24 -1.14 4.16 5.42
N GLU A 25 -1.61 4.54 6.61
CA GLU A 25 -2.17 5.88 6.87
C GLU A 25 -1.14 6.99 6.65
N ALA A 26 0.11 6.78 7.06
CA ALA A 26 1.18 7.75 6.82
C ALA A 26 1.43 7.99 5.33
N LYS A 27 1.56 6.91 4.54
CA LYS A 27 1.72 7.00 3.08
C LYS A 27 0.51 7.64 2.40
N VAL A 28 -0.69 7.32 2.85
CA VAL A 28 -1.92 7.93 2.33
C VAL A 28 -1.97 9.43 2.64
N ALA A 29 -1.58 9.84 3.85
CA ALA A 29 -1.51 11.25 4.22
C ALA A 29 -0.49 12.01 3.35
N GLU A 30 0.69 11.43 3.14
CA GLU A 30 1.73 12.00 2.29
C GLU A 30 1.26 12.17 0.84
N LYS A 31 0.72 11.12 0.22
CA LYS A 31 0.17 11.17 -1.14
C LYS A 31 -1.00 12.13 -1.28
N LEU A 32 -1.87 12.21 -0.26
CA LEU A 32 -2.97 13.18 -0.26
C LEU A 32 -2.47 14.62 -0.18
N ASP A 33 -1.36 14.88 0.51
CA ASP A 33 -0.73 16.19 0.57
C ASP A 33 0.00 16.56 -0.72
N GLU A 34 0.62 15.59 -1.40
CA GLU A 34 1.18 15.78 -2.74
C GLU A 34 0.09 16.07 -3.76
N ALA A 35 -0.94 15.21 -3.83
CA ALA A 35 -2.10 15.41 -4.69
C ALA A 35 -2.78 16.76 -4.41
N ARG A 36 -2.80 17.21 -3.14
CA ARG A 36 -3.37 18.51 -2.79
C ARG A 36 -2.65 19.66 -3.48
N LYS A 37 -1.31 19.64 -3.60
CA LYS A 37 -0.52 20.74 -4.20
C LYS A 37 -0.92 21.02 -5.64
N ASP A 38 -1.20 19.97 -6.40
CA ASP A 38 -1.58 20.08 -7.81
C ASP A 38 -3.07 20.18 -8.07
N PHE A 39 -3.89 19.80 -7.09
CA PHE A 39 -5.32 19.83 -7.22
C PHE A 39 -5.91 21.26 -7.18
N GLN A 40 -6.80 21.53 -8.13
CA GLN A 40 -7.57 22.77 -8.23
C GLN A 40 -9.06 22.45 -8.07
N MET A 41 -9.65 22.92 -6.98
CA MET A 41 -11.08 22.80 -6.70
C MET A 41 -11.79 24.14 -6.92
N LYS A 42 -12.99 24.10 -7.53
CA LYS A 42 -13.82 25.31 -7.68
C LYS A 42 -14.12 25.91 -6.29
N GLY A 43 -13.77 27.18 -6.10
CA GLY A 43 -13.94 27.90 -4.83
C GLY A 43 -12.70 27.90 -3.92
N PHE A 44 -11.67 27.13 -4.23
CA PHE A 44 -10.41 27.12 -3.49
C PHE A 44 -9.23 27.48 -4.39
N ARG A 45 -8.24 28.17 -3.84
CA ARG A 45 -6.96 28.38 -4.53
C ARG A 45 -6.26 27.03 -4.73
N LYS A 46 -5.58 26.83 -5.87
CA LYS A 46 -4.75 25.64 -6.15
C LYS A 46 -3.90 25.30 -4.91
N GLY A 47 -3.89 24.05 -4.47
CA GLY A 47 -3.12 23.65 -3.28
C GLY A 47 -3.83 23.83 -1.93
N LYS A 48 -4.96 24.56 -1.88
CA LYS A 48 -5.62 24.97 -0.62
C LYS A 48 -6.98 24.32 -0.41
N ALA A 49 -7.22 23.18 -1.05
CA ALA A 49 -8.40 22.36 -0.77
C ALA A 49 -8.30 21.72 0.64
N PRO A 50 -9.37 21.71 1.44
CA PRO A 50 -9.39 21.05 2.74
C PRO A 50 -9.09 19.55 2.66
N ALA A 51 -8.36 19.03 3.66
CA ALA A 51 -7.99 17.61 3.76
C ALA A 51 -9.21 16.68 3.76
N ALA A 52 -10.32 17.06 4.41
CA ALA A 52 -11.54 16.26 4.45
C ALA A 52 -12.17 16.05 3.07
N LEU A 53 -12.13 17.06 2.20
CA LEU A 53 -12.65 16.96 0.84
C LEU A 53 -11.72 16.14 -0.06
N MET A 54 -10.40 16.28 0.11
CA MET A 54 -9.41 15.45 -0.57
C MET A 54 -9.58 13.97 -0.18
N LYS A 55 -9.76 13.66 1.10
CA LYS A 55 -10.01 12.29 1.56
C LYS A 55 -11.31 11.73 0.98
N LYS A 56 -12.36 12.55 0.84
CA LYS A 56 -13.62 12.10 0.23
C LYS A 56 -13.50 11.79 -1.27
N MET A 57 -12.72 12.57 -2.01
CA MET A 57 -12.58 12.41 -3.48
C MET A 57 -11.51 11.39 -3.86
N PHE A 58 -10.38 11.39 -3.15
CA PHE A 58 -9.19 10.61 -3.50
C PHE A 58 -8.87 9.51 -2.50
N GLY A 59 -9.52 9.45 -1.33
CA GLY A 59 -9.17 8.53 -0.25
C GLY A 59 -9.10 7.08 -0.70
N LYS A 60 -10.16 6.56 -1.33
CA LYS A 60 -10.19 5.16 -1.81
C LYS A 60 -9.14 4.86 -2.89
N SER A 61 -8.91 5.79 -3.80
CA SER A 61 -7.92 5.62 -4.87
C SER A 61 -6.50 5.63 -4.32
N VAL A 62 -6.19 6.60 -3.45
CA VAL A 62 -4.88 6.75 -2.83
C VAL A 62 -4.60 5.61 -1.85
N LEU A 63 -5.61 5.10 -1.15
CA LEU A 63 -5.51 3.91 -0.31
C LEU A 63 -5.11 2.66 -1.11
N GLY A 64 -5.81 2.39 -2.22
CA GLY A 64 -5.47 1.25 -3.07
C GLY A 64 -4.06 1.36 -3.67
N GLU A 65 -3.65 2.55 -4.08
CA GLU A 65 -2.32 2.80 -4.61
C GLU A 65 -1.23 2.69 -3.52
N ALA A 66 -1.47 3.24 -2.33
CA ALA A 66 -0.56 3.14 -1.20
C ALA A 66 -0.41 1.70 -0.70
N MET A 67 -1.49 0.90 -0.75
CA MET A 67 -1.47 -0.51 -0.44
C MET A 67 -0.60 -1.28 -1.42
N GLN A 68 -0.86 -1.14 -2.72
CA GLN A 68 -0.09 -1.81 -3.76
C GLN A 68 1.41 -1.48 -3.68
N GLU A 69 1.73 -0.18 -3.56
CA GLU A 69 3.13 0.26 -3.45
C GLU A 69 3.80 -0.22 -2.16
N SER A 70 3.05 -0.34 -1.06
CA SER A 70 3.59 -0.89 0.18
C SER A 70 3.91 -2.37 0.06
N ILE A 71 3.05 -3.14 -0.60
CA ILE A 71 3.27 -4.57 -0.87
C ILE A 71 4.48 -4.73 -1.80
N ASP A 72 4.54 -3.97 -2.88
CA ASP A 72 5.65 -4.02 -3.85
C ASP A 72 6.99 -3.63 -3.20
N ALA A 73 6.98 -2.58 -2.36
CA ALA A 73 8.16 -2.18 -1.60
C ALA A 73 8.58 -3.25 -0.58
N ALA A 74 7.63 -3.88 0.13
CA ALA A 74 7.91 -4.95 1.10
C ALA A 74 8.52 -6.18 0.42
N MET A 75 7.94 -6.62 -0.71
CA MET A 75 8.46 -7.74 -1.48
C MET A 75 9.87 -7.45 -1.99
N LYS A 76 10.10 -6.25 -2.55
CA LYS A 76 11.41 -5.87 -3.05
C LYS A 76 12.46 -5.83 -1.94
N ALA A 77 12.14 -5.22 -0.80
CA ALA A 77 13.04 -5.20 0.36
C ALA A 77 13.36 -6.62 0.83
N HIS A 78 12.36 -7.50 0.89
CA HIS A 78 12.56 -8.90 1.25
C HIS A 78 13.50 -9.62 0.29
N PHE A 79 13.30 -9.48 -1.02
CA PHE A 79 14.19 -10.07 -2.03
C PHE A 79 15.62 -9.53 -1.98
N ASP A 80 15.78 -8.24 -1.69
CA ASP A 80 17.11 -7.63 -1.53
C ASP A 80 17.82 -8.16 -0.27
N GLU A 81 17.09 -8.43 0.82
CA GLU A 81 17.62 -8.99 2.06
C GLU A 81 17.94 -10.50 1.96
N THR A 82 17.06 -11.30 1.36
CA THR A 82 17.27 -12.75 1.23
C THR A 82 18.13 -13.12 0.04
N GLY A 83 18.28 -12.21 -0.93
CA GLY A 83 18.94 -12.46 -2.21
C GLY A 83 18.08 -13.29 -3.18
N ASP A 84 16.81 -13.53 -2.84
CA ASP A 84 15.90 -14.33 -3.66
C ASP A 84 15.56 -13.59 -4.96
N ARG A 85 15.63 -14.31 -6.08
CA ARG A 85 15.28 -13.79 -7.40
C ARG A 85 14.08 -14.54 -7.96
N PRO A 86 12.89 -13.94 -7.93
CA PRO A 86 11.71 -14.62 -8.46
C PRO A 86 11.84 -14.78 -9.98
N ALA A 87 11.52 -15.97 -10.48
CA ALA A 87 11.55 -16.27 -11.91
C ALA A 87 10.35 -15.65 -12.67
N LEU A 88 9.26 -15.35 -11.96
CA LEU A 88 8.01 -14.78 -12.46
C LEU A 88 7.53 -13.66 -11.53
N GLN A 89 6.63 -12.81 -12.03
CA GLN A 89 5.91 -11.86 -11.16
C GLN A 89 5.17 -12.65 -10.06
N PRO A 90 5.38 -12.33 -8.77
CA PRO A 90 4.66 -12.98 -7.68
C PRO A 90 3.15 -12.79 -7.83
N GLU A 91 2.38 -13.84 -7.54
CA GLU A 91 0.92 -13.73 -7.45
C GLU A 91 0.57 -13.15 -6.07
N VAL A 92 0.08 -11.90 -6.05
CA VAL A 92 -0.30 -11.20 -4.83
C VAL A 92 -1.80 -11.42 -4.59
N LYS A 93 -2.16 -12.07 -3.48
CA LYS A 93 -3.55 -12.30 -3.08
C LYS A 93 -3.77 -11.71 -1.70
N VAL A 94 -4.63 -10.70 -1.61
CA VAL A 94 -5.05 -10.15 -0.32
C VAL A 94 -5.86 -11.22 0.40
N THR A 95 -5.40 -11.69 1.55
CA THR A 95 -6.06 -12.74 2.33
C THR A 95 -7.30 -12.22 3.06
N ASN A 96 -7.42 -10.89 3.24
CA ASN A 96 -8.60 -10.23 3.81
C ASN A 96 -9.42 -9.45 2.76
N PRO A 97 -10.38 -10.10 2.06
CA PRO A 97 -11.25 -9.44 1.08
C PRO A 97 -12.25 -8.44 1.69
N ASP A 98 -12.46 -8.45 3.01
CA ASP A 98 -13.34 -7.55 3.76
C ASP A 98 -12.58 -6.45 4.52
N TRP A 99 -11.36 -6.10 4.06
CA TRP A 99 -10.52 -5.11 4.70
C TRP A 99 -11.19 -3.73 4.84
N LYS A 100 -11.15 -3.16 6.05
CA LYS A 100 -11.68 -1.83 6.38
C LYS A 100 -10.56 -0.83 6.60
N GLU A 101 -10.81 0.43 6.24
CA GLU A 101 -9.89 1.54 6.52
C GLU A 101 -9.56 1.58 8.02
N GLY A 102 -8.28 1.36 8.37
CA GLY A 102 -7.76 1.37 9.74
C GLY A 102 -7.42 -0.01 10.31
N GLU A 103 -7.65 -1.09 9.58
CA GLU A 103 -7.21 -2.45 9.94
C GLU A 103 -5.87 -2.78 9.27
N ASP A 104 -5.11 -3.72 9.83
CA ASP A 104 -3.88 -4.21 9.20
C ASP A 104 -4.22 -4.99 7.92
N VAL A 105 -3.38 -4.83 6.91
CA VAL A 105 -3.54 -5.56 5.64
C VAL A 105 -2.65 -6.79 5.68
N GLU A 106 -3.26 -7.96 5.52
CA GLU A 106 -2.56 -9.23 5.33
C GLU A 106 -2.64 -9.65 3.86
N VAL A 107 -1.49 -10.03 3.32
CA VAL A 107 -1.27 -10.42 1.92
C VAL A 107 -0.43 -11.68 1.87
#